data_AF-A0A5C2I8I7-F1
#
_entry.id   AF-A0A5C2I8I7-F1
#
_cell.length_a   1.000
_cell.length_b   1.000
_cell.length_c   1.000
_cell.angle_alpha   90.00
_cell.angle_beta   90.00
_cell.angle_gamma   90.00
#
_symmetry.space_group_name_H-M   'P 1'
#
loop_
_entity.id
_entity.type
_entity.pdbx_description
1 polymer ?
#
loop_
_entity_poly.entity_id
_entity_poly.type
_entity_poly.pdbx_seq_one_letter_code
_entity_poly.pdbx_strand_id
1 'polypeptide(L)'
;MARKSLIQREKKRQKLEQKYHLIRRSSKKKISEVPSLSEKWEIHGKLQSPPRNSAPIRLHRRCFLTGRPRANYRDFGLSGHILREMVHACLLPGATRSSW
;
A
#
# COMPACT_ATOMS: atom_id res chain seq x y z
N MET A 1 -16.78 10.90 6.19
CA MET A 1 -15.35 10.88 5.77
C MET A 1 -14.48 10.13 6.78
N ALA A 2 -13.31 9.62 6.39
CA ALA A 2 -12.43 8.91 7.33
C ALA A 2 -11.79 9.85 8.36
N ARG A 3 -11.46 9.32 9.55
CA ARG A 3 -10.74 10.07 10.59
C ARG A 3 -9.38 10.54 10.05
N LYS A 4 -9.05 11.84 10.22
CA LYS A 4 -7.76 12.43 9.78
C LYS A 4 -6.55 11.65 10.29
N SER A 5 -6.62 11.15 11.53
CA SER A 5 -5.57 10.34 12.14
C SER A 5 -5.26 9.06 11.38
N LEU A 6 -6.25 8.41 10.76
CA LEU A 6 -6.05 7.19 9.96
C LEU A 6 -5.36 7.49 8.63
N ILE A 7 -5.68 8.63 8.01
CA ILE A 7 -5.02 9.08 6.78
C ILE A 7 -3.55 9.38 7.06
N GLN A 8 -3.25 10.10 8.15
CA GLN A 8 -1.87 10.39 8.55
C GLN A 8 -1.09 9.14 8.97
N ARG A 9 -1.76 8.17 9.61
CA ARG A 9 -1.17 6.86 9.91
C ARG A 9 -0.71 6.13 8.65
N GLU A 10 -1.50 6.19 7.58
CA GLU A 10 -1.15 5.57 6.30
C GLU A 10 0.02 6.31 5.63
N LYS A 11 0.01 7.65 5.64
CA LYS A 11 1.14 8.46 5.16
C LYS A 11 2.45 8.13 5.89
N LYS A 12 2.39 7.95 7.21
CA LYS A 12 3.55 7.52 8.01
C LYS A 12 4.08 6.15 7.57
N ARG A 13 3.19 5.19 7.28
CA ARG A 13 3.59 3.84 6.80
C ARG A 13 4.24 3.90 5.43
N GLN A 14 3.68 4.67 4.49
CA GLN A 14 4.25 4.86 3.16
C GLN A 14 5.67 5.43 3.23
N LYS A 15 5.90 6.46 4.04
CA LYS A 15 7.24 7.03 4.25
C LYS A 15 8.24 6.02 4.80
N LEU A 16 7.82 5.21 5.78
CA LEU A 16 8.68 4.17 6.36
C LEU A 16 8.97 3.05 5.37
N GLU A 17 7.97 2.62 4.60
CA GLU A 17 8.15 1.58 3.58
C GLU A 17 9.18 2.03 2.53
N GLN A 18 9.04 3.25 2.00
CA GLN A 18 10.01 3.84 1.06
C GLN A 18 11.42 3.90 1.65
N LYS A 19 11.56 4.33 2.91
CA LYS A 19 12.86 4.42 3.60
C LYS A 19 13.58 3.07 3.71
N TYR A 20 12.85 1.99 4.00
CA TYR A 20 13.43 0.66 4.24
C TYR A 20 13.28 -0.31 3.05
N HIS A 21 12.75 0.14 1.91
CA HIS A 21 12.43 -0.70 0.76
C HIS A 21 13.64 -1.50 0.26
N LEU A 22 14.78 -0.83 0.03
CA LEU A 22 16.00 -1.46 -0.47
C LEU A 22 16.58 -2.49 0.50
N ILE A 23 16.63 -2.15 1.79
CA ILE A 23 17.17 -3.01 2.86
C ILE A 23 16.34 -4.30 2.98
N ARG A 24 15.01 -4.19 2.91
CA ARG A 24 14.13 -5.38 2.98
C ARG A 24 14.25 -6.22 1.72
N ARG A 25 14.38 -5.60 0.54
CA ARG A 25 14.56 -6.34 -0.73
C ARG A 25 15.87 -7.11 -0.74
N SER A 26 16.98 -6.50 -0.34
CA SER A 26 18.29 -7.17 -0.28
C SER A 26 18.29 -8.30 0.75
N SER A 27 17.75 -8.07 1.95
CA SER A 27 17.68 -9.09 3.00
C SER A 27 16.83 -10.29 2.60
N LYS A 28 15.70 -10.06 1.90
CA LYS A 28 14.85 -11.13 1.38
C LYS A 28 15.54 -11.98 0.30
N LYS A 29 16.31 -11.34 -0.60
CA LYS A 29 17.10 -12.06 -1.61
C LYS A 29 18.15 -12.96 -0.94
N LYS A 30 18.91 -12.41 0.01
CA LYS A 30 19.92 -13.15 0.78
C LYS A 30 19.33 -14.37 1.50
N ILE A 31 18.14 -14.24 2.11
CA ILE A 31 17.46 -15.37 2.76
C ILE A 31 17.12 -16.51 1.79
N SER A 32 16.83 -16.19 0.53
CA SER A 32 16.45 -17.18 -0.48
C SER A 32 17.65 -17.92 -1.06
N GLU A 33 18.83 -17.30 -1.08
CA GLU A 33 20.04 -17.83 -1.69
C GLU A 33 20.85 -18.71 -0.73
N VAL A 34 20.81 -18.40 0.57
CA VAL A 34 21.61 -19.10 1.58
C VAL A 34 21.05 -20.49 1.87
N PRO A 35 21.86 -21.56 1.86
CA PRO A 35 21.40 -22.91 2.21
C PRO A 35 21.47 -23.19 3.71
N SER A 36 22.47 -22.65 4.40
CA SER A 36 22.77 -22.97 5.80
C SER A 36 21.67 -22.45 6.74
N LEU A 37 21.34 -23.25 7.76
CA LEU A 37 20.32 -22.86 8.74
C LEU A 37 20.81 -21.71 9.62
N SER A 38 22.06 -21.77 10.08
CA SER A 38 22.65 -20.77 10.99
C SER A 38 22.65 -19.36 10.40
N GLU A 39 23.12 -19.22 9.15
CA GLU A 39 23.16 -17.89 8.50
C GLU A 39 21.74 -17.38 8.18
N LYS A 40 20.78 -18.27 7.90
CA LYS A 40 19.37 -17.86 7.78
C LYS A 40 18.84 -17.24 9.07
N TRP A 41 19.17 -17.78 10.23
CA TRP A 41 18.75 -17.21 11.52
C TRP A 41 19.27 -15.78 11.71
N GLU A 42 20.54 -15.53 11.39
CA GLU A 42 21.12 -14.18 11.47
C GLU A 42 20.44 -13.19 10.54
N ILE A 43 20.20 -13.59 9.28
CA ILE A 43 19.50 -12.73 8.30
C ILE A 43 18.06 -12.50 8.73
N HIS A 44 17.39 -13.49 9.31
CA HIS A 44 16.06 -13.32 9.89
C HIS A 44 16.05 -12.30 11.04
N GLY A 45 17.06 -12.32 11.92
CA GLY A 45 17.24 -11.30 12.95
C GLY A 45 17.38 -9.90 12.36
N LYS A 46 18.21 -9.74 11.32
CA LYS A 46 18.35 -8.47 10.57
C LYS A 46 17.05 -8.04 9.88
N LEU A 47 16.20 -8.98 9.46
CA LEU A 47 14.92 -8.69 8.81
C LEU A 47 13.83 -8.26 9.80
N GLN A 48 13.95 -8.67 11.07
CA GLN A 48 13.08 -8.30 12.19
C GLN A 48 13.43 -6.93 12.79
N SER A 49 14.68 -6.46 12.67
CA SER A 49 15.11 -5.19 13.25
C SER A 49 14.38 -3.93 12.72
N PRO A 50 13.98 -3.81 11.44
CA PRO A 50 13.27 -2.63 10.96
C PRO A 50 11.87 -2.51 11.57
N PRO A 51 11.32 -1.29 11.69
CA PRO A 51 9.98 -1.09 12.25
C PRO A 51 8.92 -1.93 11.53
N ARG A 52 8.02 -2.60 12.27
CA ARG A 52 6.97 -3.45 11.65
C ARG A 52 6.13 -2.72 10.60
N ASN A 53 5.93 -1.41 10.79
CA ASN A 53 5.17 -0.54 9.88
C ASN A 53 5.87 -0.23 8.55
N SER A 54 7.15 -0.57 8.39
CA SER A 54 7.86 -0.44 7.12
C SER A 54 7.60 -1.62 6.17
N ALA A 55 6.83 -2.63 6.59
CA ALA A 55 6.48 -3.76 5.75
C ALA A 55 5.40 -3.37 4.72
N PRO A 56 5.59 -3.65 3.41
CA PRO A 56 4.64 -3.27 2.37
C PRO A 56 3.26 -3.91 2.55
N ILE A 57 3.20 -5.09 3.18
CA ILE A 57 1.95 -5.82 3.44
C ILE A 57 1.03 -5.10 4.44
N ARG A 58 1.55 -4.12 5.20
CA ARG A 58 0.76 -3.32 6.14
C ARG A 58 0.13 -2.09 5.52
N LEU A 59 0.47 -1.78 4.26
CA LEU A 59 -0.15 -0.69 3.54
C LEU A 59 -1.60 -1.06 3.20
N HIS A 60 -2.50 -0.10 3.36
CA HIS A 60 -3.91 -0.24 3.05
C HIS A 60 -4.31 0.84 2.07
N ARG A 61 -4.79 0.45 0.88
CA ARG A 61 -5.31 1.41 -0.10
C ARG A 61 -6.54 2.10 0.43
N ARG A 62 -6.59 3.41 0.26
CA ARG A 62 -7.70 4.26 0.69
C ARG A 62 -8.11 5.13 -0.48
N CYS A 63 -9.37 5.50 -0.54
CA CYS A 63 -9.83 6.51 -1.47
C CYS A 63 -9.06 7.81 -1.26
N PHE A 64 -8.55 8.38 -2.33
CA PHE A 64 -7.77 9.63 -2.31
C PHE A 64 -8.54 10.80 -1.68
N LEU A 65 -9.82 10.97 -2.04
CA LEU A 65 -10.67 12.06 -1.55
C LEU A 65 -11.19 11.82 -0.12
N THR A 66 -11.87 10.70 0.12
CA THR A 66 -12.57 10.47 1.41
C THR A 66 -11.77 9.71 2.45
N GLY A 67 -10.67 9.05 2.06
CA GLY A 67 -9.91 8.15 2.92
C GLY A 67 -10.61 6.81 3.23
N ARG A 68 -11.71 6.48 2.54
CA ARG A 68 -12.47 5.23 2.73
C ARG A 68 -11.57 4.01 2.48
N PRO A 69 -11.52 3.02 3.38
CA PRO A 69 -10.68 1.83 3.19
C PRO A 69 -11.30 0.82 2.20
N ARG A 70 -12.62 0.76 2.07
CA ARG A 70 -13.31 -0.24 1.25
C ARG A 70 -13.74 0.30 -0.11
N ALA A 71 -14.00 -0.62 -1.04
CA ALA A 71 -14.52 -0.35 -2.38
C ALA A 71 -13.63 0.61 -3.20
N ASN A 72 -12.31 0.42 -3.12
CA ASN A 72 -11.33 1.23 -3.85
C ASN A 72 -10.90 0.52 -5.13
N TYR A 73 -11.00 1.23 -6.26
CA TYR A 73 -10.48 0.76 -7.55
C TYR A 73 -9.01 1.14 -7.68
N ARG A 74 -8.19 0.21 -8.20
CA ARG A 74 -6.73 0.41 -8.31
C ARG A 74 -6.39 1.45 -9.39
N ASP A 75 -7.12 1.41 -10.50
CA ASP A 75 -6.86 2.25 -11.66
C ASP A 75 -7.24 3.71 -11.40
N PHE A 76 -8.31 3.93 -10.63
CA PHE A 76 -8.79 5.28 -10.29
C PHE A 76 -8.29 5.81 -8.95
N GLY A 77 -7.92 4.94 -7.99
CA GLY A 77 -7.58 5.36 -6.63
C GLY A 77 -8.75 5.94 -5.81
N LEU A 78 -9.98 5.74 -6.29
CA LEU A 78 -11.20 6.31 -5.72
C LEU A 78 -12.13 5.22 -5.18
N SER A 79 -12.98 5.61 -4.23
CA SER A 79 -14.07 4.75 -3.78
C SER A 79 -15.20 4.75 -4.81
N GLY A 80 -15.90 3.63 -4.98
CA GLY A 80 -16.96 3.50 -5.99
C GLY A 80 -18.05 4.57 -5.97
N HIS A 81 -18.42 5.11 -4.80
CA HIS A 81 -19.44 6.17 -4.72
C HIS A 81 -18.96 7.48 -5.36
N ILE A 82 -17.77 7.94 -5.00
CA ILE A 82 -17.15 9.14 -5.59
C ILE A 82 -16.85 8.92 -7.07
N LEU A 83 -16.41 7.71 -7.42
CA LEU A 83 -16.16 7.37 -8.81
C LEU A 83 -17.44 7.58 -9.65
N ARG A 84 -18.59 7.09 -9.16
CA ARG A 84 -19.89 7.30 -9.80
C ARG A 84 -20.24 8.79 -9.94
N GLU A 85 -20.06 9.58 -8.89
CA GLU A 85 -20.29 11.03 -8.94
C GLU A 85 -19.42 11.70 -10.00
N MET A 86 -18.14 11.34 -10.08
CA MET A 86 -17.21 11.89 -11.07
C MET A 86 -17.52 11.48 -12.50
N VAL A 87 -18.02 10.25 -12.72
CA VAL A 87 -18.51 9.81 -14.04
C VAL A 87 -19.71 10.66 -14.46
N HIS A 88 -20.69 10.85 -13.58
CA HIS A 88 -21.88 11.66 -13.89
C HIS A 88 -21.56 13.15 -14.09
N ALA A 89 -20.52 13.66 -13.44
CA ALA A 89 -20.02 15.02 -13.61
C ALA A 89 -19.10 15.21 -14.82
N CYS A 90 -18.90 14.18 -15.67
CA CYS A 90 -18.02 14.21 -16.83
C CYS A 90 -16.55 14.57 -16.52
N LEU A 91 -16.08 14.27 -15.31
CA LEU A 91 -14.70 14.55 -14.89
C LEU A 91 -13.71 13.45 -15.30
N LEU A 92 -14.20 12.26 -15.65
CA LEU A 92 -13.38 11.11 -16.04
C LEU A 92 -13.37 10.95 -17.57
N PRO A 93 -12.20 11.08 -18.21
CA PRO A 93 -12.11 10.98 -19.67
C PRO A 93 -12.45 9.57 -20.13
N GLY A 94 -13.30 9.46 -21.15
CA GLY A 94 -13.70 8.19 -21.74
C GLY A 94 -14.64 7.33 -20.88
N ALA A 95 -15.06 7.80 -19.71
CA ALA A 95 -16.02 7.09 -18.88
C ALA A 95 -17.45 7.35 -19.37
N THR A 96 -18.09 6.29 -19.87
CA THR A 96 -19.49 6.32 -20.32
C THR A 96 -20.31 5.25 -19.60
N ARG A 97 -21.64 5.40 -19.62
CA ARG A 97 -22.55 4.36 -19.14
C ARG A 97 -22.49 3.17 -20.09
N SER A 98 -22.20 2.00 -19.55
CA SER A 98 -22.18 0.73 -20.26
C SER A 98 -23.60 0.16 -20.45
N SER A 99 -23.95 -0.23 -21.67
CA SER A 99 -25.21 -0.93 -22.00
C SER A 99 -24.97 -1.99 -23.08
N TRP A 100 -23.96 -2.83 -22.85
CA TRP A 100 -23.66 -4.02 -23.65
C TRP A 100 -24.08 -5.27 -22.88
#